data_AF-A0A0X7BBF8-F1
#
_entry.id   AF-A0A0X7BBF8-F1
#
_cell.length_a   1.000
_cell.length_b   1.000
_cell.length_c   1.000
_cell.angle_alpha   90.00
_cell.angle_beta   90.00
_cell.angle_gamma   90.00
#
_symmetry.space_group_name_H-M   'P 1'
#
loop_
_entity.id
_entity.type
_entity.pdbx_description
1 polymer ?
#
loop_
_entity_poly.entity_id
_entity_poly.type
_entity_poly.pdbx_seq_one_letter_code
_entity_poly.pdbx_strand_id
1 'polypeptide(L)'
;MIKKFVLASVLLSQLTISCSSDESTVDENQSLTEQIAAIVKQPYSDLTPDQQKIKLEAEANDMLLQLDKSKSSSAVDAIENLGRLLDISSVDIFNGKNDNQIEDVLNVSDVYGIYTWNNAQQKWNKTASTTDLQFVFPATKTQTANNATLSAKSTSSDVKVYISDSYNWENNIETNDHFFLPTSSNATLKIDNKEAAIFSQAAKYGSKNEVPVEFSYKMSVNDGYTWEMSGQKNVETSANASLTFNGKNLIKFNAGSTADIDALITDEELTQYRGTANGLVQLMDNFVIVADMDLATAAKDDAALEKSLVHPKYPNYEDPKADYKAYYTAENAYNEKHSQATVTSFNKNMKLILVSKKDGTKIADIVQRSKKGYSYDANLPVWVTDNYYANGGIWANDGAGGSFIVQNYDEELYLKFGDSTEVEMSAYFSKGFENFEAKFEEFIKAFETK
;
A
#
# COMPACT_ATOMS: atom_id res chain seq x y z
N MET A 1 -9.72 -9.02 -16.36
CA MET A 1 -9.69 -7.60 -15.97
C MET A 1 -8.83 -7.32 -14.73
N ILE A 2 -8.43 -8.35 -13.96
CA ILE A 2 -7.48 -8.26 -12.83
C ILE A 2 -5.99 -8.34 -13.27
N LYS A 3 -5.72 -8.71 -14.52
CA LYS A 3 -4.37 -9.04 -15.03
C LYS A 3 -3.46 -7.84 -15.34
N LYS A 4 -4.01 -6.62 -15.32
CA LYS A 4 -3.24 -5.38 -15.44
C LYS A 4 -2.67 -4.92 -14.10
N PHE A 5 -3.06 -5.56 -12.99
CA PHE A 5 -2.60 -5.15 -11.67
C PHE A 5 -1.21 -5.71 -11.35
N VAL A 6 -0.87 -7.00 -11.37
CA VAL A 6 0.38 -7.46 -10.68
C VAL A 6 1.69 -6.70 -11.02
N LEU A 7 2.04 -6.49 -12.30
CA LEU A 7 3.23 -5.69 -12.64
C LEU A 7 3.00 -4.19 -12.40
N ALA A 8 1.79 -3.71 -12.71
CA ALA A 8 1.36 -2.36 -12.39
C ALA A 8 0.90 -2.20 -10.94
N SER A 9 1.01 -3.15 -10.02
CA SER A 9 0.48 -3.08 -8.64
C SER A 9 1.63 -3.24 -7.69
N VAL A 10 2.67 -3.98 -8.07
CA VAL A 10 4.00 -3.76 -7.49
C VAL A 10 4.50 -2.35 -7.86
N LEU A 11 4.15 -1.84 -9.05
CA LEU A 11 4.37 -0.45 -9.44
C LEU A 11 3.28 0.49 -8.85
N LEU A 12 1.98 0.40 -9.17
CA LEU A 12 0.94 1.35 -8.72
C LEU A 12 0.57 1.28 -7.22
N SER A 13 0.81 0.18 -6.47
CA SER A 13 0.62 0.23 -5.00
C SER A 13 1.76 0.95 -4.27
N GLN A 14 2.84 1.28 -4.98
CA GLN A 14 4.00 2.03 -4.46
C GLN A 14 4.40 3.26 -5.31
N LEU A 15 3.64 3.61 -6.35
CA LEU A 15 3.90 4.75 -7.22
C LEU A 15 2.92 5.90 -6.96
N THR A 16 3.30 6.82 -6.06
CA THR A 16 3.25 8.24 -6.41
C THR A 16 4.56 8.91 -5.97
N ILE A 17 5.21 9.56 -6.93
CA ILE A 17 6.34 10.49 -6.79
C ILE A 17 7.74 9.82 -6.64
N SER A 18 8.80 10.48 -7.14
CA SER A 18 10.13 9.95 -7.45
C SER A 18 11.10 11.09 -7.88
N CYS A 19 12.35 10.74 -8.17
CA CYS A 19 13.30 11.27 -9.20
C CYS A 19 13.97 12.72 -9.36
N SER A 20 15.03 13.24 -8.64
CA SER A 20 16.45 13.48 -9.15
C SER A 20 17.66 13.41 -8.12
N SER A 21 18.95 13.41 -8.57
CA SER A 21 20.16 12.88 -7.85
C SER A 21 21.20 13.85 -7.21
N ASP A 22 21.99 13.31 -6.26
CA ASP A 22 23.32 13.69 -5.68
C ASP A 22 23.40 14.23 -4.22
N GLU A 23 24.33 13.60 -3.47
CA GLU A 23 24.85 13.77 -2.09
C GLU A 23 23.88 14.05 -0.93
N SER A 24 23.58 12.98 -0.18
CA SER A 24 22.75 12.98 1.01
C SER A 24 23.50 13.34 2.29
N THR A 25 22.92 14.21 3.12
CA THR A 25 23.38 14.48 4.50
C THR A 25 22.98 13.40 5.53
N VAL A 26 22.34 12.31 5.09
CA VAL A 26 21.91 11.18 5.93
C VAL A 26 22.88 10.04 5.74
N ASP A 27 23.52 9.60 6.83
CA ASP A 27 24.41 8.43 6.82
C ASP A 27 23.57 7.17 6.68
N GLU A 28 23.62 6.55 5.49
CA GLU A 28 22.87 5.33 5.18
C GLU A 28 23.31 4.11 6.01
N ASN A 29 24.42 4.20 6.77
CA ASN A 29 24.87 3.14 7.67
C ASN A 29 24.13 3.14 9.02
N GLN A 30 23.31 4.15 9.30
CA GLN A 30 22.52 4.25 10.53
C GLN A 30 21.27 3.36 10.48
N SER A 31 20.79 2.94 11.65
CA SER A 31 19.49 2.28 11.76
C SER A 31 18.35 3.18 11.29
N LEU A 32 17.23 2.60 10.86
CA LEU A 32 16.06 3.37 10.39
C LEU A 32 15.59 4.39 11.45
N THR A 33 15.56 3.99 12.72
CA THR A 33 15.16 4.86 13.83
C THR A 33 16.11 6.04 14.01
N GLU A 34 17.42 5.84 13.86
CA GLU A 34 18.42 6.91 13.92
C GLU A 34 18.28 7.87 12.75
N GLN A 35 18.08 7.35 11.53
CA GLN A 35 17.83 8.18 10.34
C GLN A 35 16.59 9.06 10.53
N ILE A 36 15.47 8.47 10.97
CA ILE A 36 14.23 9.19 11.26
C ILE A 36 14.46 10.26 12.33
N ALA A 37 15.11 9.91 13.44
CA ALA A 37 15.38 10.83 14.53
C ALA A 37 16.27 12.02 14.10
N ALA A 38 17.20 11.80 13.15
CA ALA A 38 17.99 12.86 12.56
C ALA A 38 17.16 13.78 11.65
N ILE A 39 16.31 13.20 10.79
CA ILE A 39 15.46 13.94 9.86
C ILE A 39 14.43 14.80 10.58
N VAL A 40 13.78 14.26 11.63
CA VAL A 40 12.76 14.98 12.43
C VAL A 40 13.33 16.27 13.08
N LYS A 41 14.64 16.30 13.34
CA LYS A 41 15.35 17.45 13.95
C LYS A 41 15.74 18.54 12.94
N GLN A 42 15.57 18.31 11.64
CA GLN A 42 15.90 19.31 10.64
C GLN A 42 15.05 20.58 10.81
N PRO A 43 15.60 21.77 10.51
CA PRO A 43 14.84 23.02 10.53
C PRO A 43 13.76 23.02 9.45
N TYR A 44 12.72 23.83 9.61
CA TYR A 44 11.79 24.06 8.51
C TYR A 44 12.43 24.86 7.39
N SER A 45 11.94 24.65 6.18
CA SER A 45 12.27 25.48 5.02
C SER A 45 11.71 26.88 5.16
N ASP A 46 12.45 27.86 4.63
CA ASP A 46 12.03 29.27 4.53
C ASP A 46 11.11 29.53 3.33
N LEU A 47 10.87 28.53 2.47
CA LEU A 47 9.99 28.66 1.30
C LEU A 47 8.52 28.69 1.71
N THR A 48 7.73 29.53 1.03
CA THR A 48 6.27 29.57 1.22
C THR A 48 5.62 28.28 0.69
N PRO A 49 4.38 27.96 1.11
CA PRO A 49 3.65 26.81 0.58
C PRO A 49 3.57 26.79 -0.96
N ASP A 50 3.35 27.94 -1.60
CA ASP A 50 3.31 28.03 -3.07
C ASP A 50 4.68 27.77 -3.73
N GLN A 51 5.77 28.23 -3.10
CA GLN A 51 7.13 27.95 -3.59
C GLN A 51 7.48 26.47 -3.43
N GLN A 52 7.06 25.85 -2.32
CA GLN A 52 7.24 24.42 -2.10
C GLN A 52 6.52 23.58 -3.15
N LYS A 53 5.32 24.00 -3.54
CA LYS A 53 4.55 23.36 -4.59
C LYS A 53 5.25 23.35 -5.94
N ILE A 54 5.79 24.49 -6.37
CA ILE A 54 6.58 24.59 -7.62
C ILE A 54 7.77 23.64 -7.57
N LYS A 55 8.46 23.57 -6.41
CA LYS A 55 9.60 22.67 -6.21
C LYS A 55 9.16 21.20 -6.31
N LEU A 56 8.09 20.82 -5.63
CA LEU A 56 7.55 19.46 -5.67
C LEU A 56 7.15 19.04 -7.09
N GLU A 57 6.47 19.92 -7.82
CA GLU A 57 6.05 19.66 -9.20
C GLU A 57 7.26 19.49 -10.14
N ALA A 58 8.31 20.32 -9.99
CA ALA A 58 9.50 20.22 -10.83
C ALA A 58 10.23 18.87 -10.66
N GLU A 59 10.37 18.39 -9.43
CA GLU A 59 11.00 17.10 -9.13
C GLU A 59 10.12 15.93 -9.58
N ALA A 60 8.80 16.00 -9.36
CA ALA A 60 7.86 15.01 -9.87
C ALA A 60 7.88 14.93 -11.42
N ASN A 61 8.17 16.03 -12.11
CA ASN A 61 8.36 16.03 -13.56
C ASN A 61 9.69 15.41 -14.00
N ASP A 62 10.82 15.68 -13.33
CA ASP A 62 12.11 15.02 -13.66
C ASP A 62 12.03 13.52 -13.45
N MET A 63 11.26 13.12 -12.43
CA MET A 63 10.86 11.75 -12.27
C MET A 63 10.19 11.13 -13.44
N LEU A 64 9.16 11.81 -13.89
CA LEU A 64 8.30 11.22 -14.85
C LEU A 64 9.08 11.05 -16.14
N LEU A 65 10.01 11.96 -16.43
CA LEU A 65 10.98 11.84 -17.50
C LEU A 65 11.89 10.62 -17.37
N GLN A 66 12.33 10.24 -16.16
CA GLN A 66 13.07 8.99 -15.99
C GLN A 66 12.17 7.80 -16.26
N LEU A 67 11.02 7.70 -15.57
CA LEU A 67 10.06 6.61 -15.73
C LEU A 67 9.59 6.44 -17.17
N ASP A 68 9.37 7.52 -17.91
CA ASP A 68 8.91 7.53 -19.30
C ASP A 68 9.79 6.68 -20.22
N LYS A 69 11.09 6.56 -19.90
CA LYS A 69 12.04 5.73 -20.66
C LYS A 69 11.68 4.24 -20.63
N SER A 70 10.96 3.78 -19.60
CA SER A 70 10.48 2.39 -19.50
C SER A 70 9.51 2.00 -20.63
N LYS A 71 8.79 2.97 -21.22
CA LYS A 71 7.87 2.74 -22.35
C LYS A 71 8.58 2.16 -23.59
N SER A 72 9.89 2.36 -23.69
CA SER A 72 10.69 1.88 -24.81
C SER A 72 11.43 0.57 -24.51
N SER A 73 11.15 -0.05 -23.36
CA SER A 73 11.91 -1.22 -22.92
C SER A 73 11.47 -2.49 -23.62
N SER A 74 12.38 -3.06 -24.39
CA SER A 74 12.15 -4.34 -25.07
C SER A 74 11.93 -5.50 -24.11
N ALA A 75 12.52 -5.43 -22.91
CA ALA A 75 12.31 -6.41 -21.86
C ALA A 75 10.88 -6.36 -21.32
N VAL A 76 10.32 -5.15 -21.11
CA VAL A 76 8.95 -4.96 -20.65
C VAL A 76 7.95 -5.49 -21.69
N ASP A 77 8.13 -5.15 -22.97
CA ASP A 77 7.30 -5.65 -24.06
C ASP A 77 7.27 -7.19 -24.12
N ALA A 78 8.44 -7.82 -23.94
CA ALA A 78 8.56 -9.27 -23.93
C ALA A 78 7.87 -9.92 -22.74
N ILE A 79 8.00 -9.36 -21.54
CA ILE A 79 7.30 -9.87 -20.35
C ILE A 79 5.78 -9.71 -20.51
N GLU A 80 5.31 -8.55 -20.97
CA GLU A 80 3.89 -8.32 -21.24
C GLU A 80 3.35 -9.32 -22.27
N ASN A 81 4.09 -9.53 -23.36
CA ASN A 81 3.67 -10.48 -24.38
C ASN A 81 3.69 -11.93 -23.86
N LEU A 82 4.66 -12.32 -23.02
CA LEU A 82 4.65 -13.63 -22.38
C LEU A 82 3.38 -13.84 -21.55
N GLY A 83 2.98 -12.86 -20.74
CA GLY A 83 1.75 -12.91 -19.95
C GLY A 83 0.51 -13.08 -20.83
N ARG A 84 0.43 -12.30 -21.92
CA ARG A 84 -0.64 -12.44 -22.91
C ARG A 84 -0.69 -13.84 -23.54
N LEU A 85 0.47 -14.46 -23.81
CA LEU A 85 0.53 -15.79 -24.40
C LEU A 85 0.14 -16.89 -23.40
N LEU A 86 0.51 -16.75 -22.13
CA LEU A 86 0.04 -17.61 -21.04
C LEU A 86 -1.48 -17.47 -20.82
N ASP A 87 -2.04 -16.29 -21.07
CA ASP A 87 -3.49 -16.07 -21.02
C ASP A 87 -4.24 -16.75 -22.18
N ILE A 88 -3.63 -16.83 -23.37
CA ILE A 88 -4.22 -17.48 -24.53
C ILE A 88 -4.17 -19.00 -24.38
N SER A 89 -3.03 -19.52 -23.94
CA SER A 89 -2.82 -20.93 -23.65
C SER A 89 -2.04 -21.02 -22.35
N SER A 90 -2.70 -21.44 -21.28
CA SER A 90 -2.03 -21.66 -20.01
C SER A 90 -0.98 -22.76 -20.15
N VAL A 91 0.16 -22.53 -19.51
CA VAL A 91 1.17 -23.57 -19.33
C VAL A 91 1.09 -24.05 -17.92
N ASP A 92 0.82 -25.33 -17.79
CA ASP A 92 0.74 -25.98 -16.52
C ASP A 92 2.14 -26.21 -15.92
N ILE A 93 2.63 -25.22 -15.17
CA ILE A 93 3.85 -25.35 -14.37
C ILE A 93 3.59 -26.01 -13.02
N PHE A 94 2.34 -26.16 -12.60
CA PHE A 94 1.97 -26.87 -11.37
C PHE A 94 1.51 -28.33 -11.59
N ASN A 95 1.51 -28.86 -12.81
CA ASN A 95 0.99 -30.19 -13.13
C ASN A 95 -0.51 -30.40 -12.82
N GLY A 96 -1.32 -29.38 -13.07
CA GLY A 96 -2.78 -29.41 -13.21
C GLY A 96 -3.47 -28.54 -12.17
N LYS A 97 -2.70 -27.80 -11.37
CA LYS A 97 -3.06 -27.51 -9.98
C LYS A 97 -3.35 -26.05 -9.67
N ASN A 98 -3.26 -25.14 -10.65
CA ASN A 98 -3.81 -23.76 -10.62
C ASN A 98 -3.60 -23.03 -11.97
N ASP A 99 -4.29 -21.89 -12.16
CA ASP A 99 -4.02 -20.94 -13.26
C ASP A 99 -2.64 -20.31 -13.07
N ASN A 100 -1.77 -20.40 -14.09
CA ASN A 100 -0.36 -20.01 -13.99
C ASN A 100 -0.17 -18.55 -14.43
N GLN A 101 0.62 -17.80 -13.68
CA GLN A 101 1.04 -16.42 -13.95
C GLN A 101 2.56 -16.36 -14.17
N ILE A 102 3.08 -15.21 -14.63
CA ILE A 102 4.53 -15.06 -14.88
C ILE A 102 5.32 -15.16 -13.57
N GLU A 103 4.79 -14.55 -12.52
CA GLU A 103 5.31 -14.54 -11.16
C GLU A 103 5.47 -15.96 -10.59
N ASP A 104 4.61 -16.90 -10.98
CA ASP A 104 4.69 -18.30 -10.54
C ASP A 104 5.96 -19.00 -11.04
N VAL A 105 6.53 -18.56 -12.16
CA VAL A 105 7.79 -19.10 -12.71
C VAL A 105 8.95 -18.96 -11.71
N LEU A 106 8.91 -17.93 -10.85
CA LEU A 106 9.93 -17.68 -9.82
C LEU A 106 9.56 -18.23 -8.44
N ASN A 107 8.31 -18.65 -8.23
CA ASN A 107 7.77 -19.05 -6.93
C ASN A 107 7.65 -20.58 -6.77
N VAL A 108 8.12 -21.35 -7.75
CA VAL A 108 8.09 -22.82 -7.72
C VAL A 108 9.49 -23.42 -7.87
N SER A 109 9.68 -24.55 -7.21
CA SER A 109 10.83 -25.44 -7.43
C SER A 109 10.39 -26.79 -8.01
N ASP A 110 11.33 -27.50 -8.62
CA ASP A 110 11.14 -28.84 -9.20
C ASP A 110 10.22 -28.93 -10.42
N VAL A 111 9.95 -27.80 -11.07
CA VAL A 111 9.25 -27.72 -12.36
C VAL A 111 10.27 -27.56 -13.48
N TYR A 112 10.27 -28.51 -14.42
CA TYR A 112 11.19 -28.50 -15.57
C TYR A 112 10.43 -28.72 -16.88
N GLY A 113 10.85 -28.02 -17.93
CA GLY A 113 10.24 -28.14 -19.26
C GLY A 113 10.61 -26.97 -20.16
N ILE A 114 10.72 -27.25 -21.47
CA ILE A 114 10.91 -26.22 -22.48
C ILE A 114 9.60 -26.04 -23.23
N TYR A 115 8.97 -24.89 -23.06
CA TYR A 115 7.71 -24.50 -23.67
C TYR A 115 7.98 -23.55 -24.82
N THR A 116 7.72 -24.00 -26.05
CA THR A 116 7.90 -23.18 -27.26
C THR A 116 6.54 -22.76 -27.81
N TRP A 117 6.33 -21.47 -27.98
CA TRP A 117 5.08 -20.93 -28.53
C TRP A 117 4.89 -21.36 -29.99
N ASN A 118 3.72 -21.91 -30.31
CA ASN A 118 3.30 -22.18 -31.69
C ASN A 118 2.27 -21.16 -32.14
N ASN A 119 2.71 -20.17 -32.93
CA ASN A 119 1.83 -19.10 -33.40
C ASN A 119 0.70 -19.58 -34.32
N ALA A 120 0.87 -20.67 -35.07
CA ALA A 120 -0.18 -21.19 -35.95
C ALA A 120 -1.30 -21.88 -35.15
N GLN A 121 -0.94 -22.55 -34.05
CA GLN A 121 -1.87 -23.33 -33.22
C GLN A 121 -2.34 -22.57 -31.98
N GLN A 122 -1.76 -21.39 -31.70
CA GLN A 122 -2.01 -20.57 -30.51
C GLN A 122 -1.87 -21.38 -29.20
N LYS A 123 -0.82 -22.21 -29.12
CA LYS A 123 -0.55 -23.06 -27.95
C LYS A 123 0.93 -23.27 -27.71
N TRP A 124 1.27 -23.73 -26.51
CA TRP A 124 2.64 -24.09 -26.14
C TRP A 124 2.97 -25.55 -26.48
N ASN A 125 4.07 -25.76 -27.18
CA ASN A 125 4.65 -27.09 -27.40
C ASN A 125 5.68 -27.38 -26.31
N LYS A 126 5.40 -28.38 -25.45
CA LYS A 126 6.29 -28.80 -24.37
C LYS A 126 7.32 -29.83 -24.87
N THR A 127 8.58 -29.62 -24.52
CA THR A 127 9.66 -30.61 -24.62
C THR A 127 10.17 -30.91 -23.21
N ALA A 128 10.54 -32.17 -22.95
CA ALA A 128 11.07 -32.57 -21.65
C ALA A 128 12.40 -31.88 -21.36
N SER A 129 12.58 -31.46 -20.11
CA SER A 129 13.82 -30.94 -19.54
C SER A 129 13.90 -31.46 -18.10
N THR A 130 15.12 -31.66 -17.60
CA THR A 130 15.37 -32.14 -16.24
C THR A 130 16.12 -31.11 -15.39
N THR A 131 16.43 -29.94 -15.96
CA THR A 131 17.28 -28.93 -15.30
C THR A 131 16.71 -27.52 -15.42
N ASP A 132 16.00 -27.23 -16.50
CA ASP A 132 15.61 -25.86 -16.86
C ASP A 132 14.10 -25.78 -17.10
N LEU A 133 13.44 -24.76 -16.52
CA LEU A 133 12.14 -24.28 -16.96
C LEU A 133 12.38 -23.14 -17.96
N GLN A 134 11.85 -23.27 -19.18
CA GLN A 134 12.13 -22.32 -20.25
C GLN A 134 10.88 -22.02 -21.08
N PHE A 135 10.66 -20.76 -21.38
CA PHE A 135 9.65 -20.28 -22.33
C PHE A 135 10.33 -19.65 -23.54
N VAL A 136 10.00 -20.10 -24.74
CA VAL A 136 10.53 -19.61 -26.03
C VAL A 136 9.39 -19.03 -26.85
N PHE A 137 9.40 -17.72 -27.09
CA PHE A 137 8.22 -16.98 -27.56
C PHE A 137 8.60 -15.72 -28.37
N PRO A 138 7.66 -15.09 -29.10
CA PRO A 138 7.93 -13.82 -29.78
C PRO A 138 8.06 -12.68 -28.77
N ALA A 139 9.06 -11.81 -28.91
CA ALA A 139 9.26 -10.70 -27.96
C ALA A 139 8.12 -9.67 -27.97
N THR A 140 7.33 -9.56 -29.05
CA THR A 140 6.25 -8.58 -29.15
C THR A 140 4.99 -9.18 -29.74
N LYS A 141 3.83 -8.53 -29.52
CA LYS A 141 2.52 -8.97 -30.03
C LYS A 141 2.45 -9.00 -31.56
N THR A 142 3.21 -8.14 -32.24
CA THR A 142 3.21 -8.02 -33.71
C THR A 142 4.15 -9.01 -34.39
N GLN A 143 5.06 -9.64 -33.63
CA GLN A 143 6.00 -10.62 -34.14
C GLN A 143 5.44 -12.05 -34.05
N THR A 144 5.86 -12.89 -35.00
CA THR A 144 5.50 -14.32 -35.06
C THR A 144 6.69 -15.24 -34.84
N ALA A 145 7.91 -14.73 -35.00
CA ALA A 145 9.14 -15.48 -34.76
C ALA A 145 9.46 -15.52 -33.26
N ASN A 146 9.79 -16.69 -32.74
CA ASN A 146 10.21 -16.83 -31.35
C ASN A 146 11.67 -16.39 -31.19
N ASN A 147 11.87 -15.14 -30.81
CA ASN A 147 13.19 -14.55 -30.59
C ASN A 147 13.47 -14.21 -29.12
N ALA A 148 12.48 -14.37 -28.23
CA ALA A 148 12.62 -14.23 -26.80
C ALA A 148 12.71 -15.59 -26.10
N THR A 149 13.49 -15.64 -25.02
CA THR A 149 13.60 -16.82 -24.15
C THR A 149 13.68 -16.38 -22.69
N LEU A 150 12.73 -16.83 -21.87
CA LEU A 150 12.80 -16.74 -20.41
C LEU A 150 13.22 -18.11 -19.86
N SER A 151 14.36 -18.19 -19.19
CA SER A 151 14.85 -19.42 -18.55
C SER A 151 14.93 -19.22 -17.05
N ALA A 152 14.36 -20.12 -16.25
CA ALA A 152 14.34 -20.08 -14.81
C ALA A 152 14.97 -21.33 -14.18
N LYS A 153 15.65 -21.14 -13.05
CA LYS A 153 16.29 -22.18 -12.22
C LYS A 153 16.03 -21.90 -10.77
N SER A 154 15.43 -22.87 -10.07
CA SER A 154 15.07 -22.74 -8.66
C SER A 154 15.72 -23.82 -7.81
N THR A 155 16.08 -23.48 -6.58
CA THR A 155 16.52 -24.43 -5.54
C THR A 155 15.36 -24.69 -4.60
N SER A 156 14.94 -25.96 -4.48
CA SER A 156 13.81 -26.38 -3.65
C SER A 156 14.07 -26.17 -2.15
N SER A 157 13.02 -25.87 -1.39
CA SER A 157 13.00 -25.93 0.07
C SER A 157 12.29 -27.20 0.56
N ASP A 158 12.30 -27.45 1.87
CA ASP A 158 11.48 -28.51 2.49
C ASP A 158 10.04 -28.06 2.80
N VAL A 159 9.68 -26.81 2.50
CA VAL A 159 8.34 -26.25 2.75
C VAL A 159 7.40 -26.63 1.63
N LYS A 160 6.26 -27.23 2.01
CA LYS A 160 5.22 -27.68 1.10
C LYS A 160 4.02 -26.76 1.19
N VAL A 161 3.53 -26.33 0.03
CA VAL A 161 2.20 -25.73 -0.10
C VAL A 161 1.25 -26.81 -0.55
N TYR A 162 0.16 -26.98 0.20
CA TYR A 162 -0.88 -27.95 -0.12
C TYR A 162 -1.98 -27.29 -0.95
N ILE A 163 -2.39 -27.97 -2.02
CA ILE A 163 -3.49 -27.54 -2.88
C ILE A 163 -4.57 -28.61 -2.80
N SER A 164 -5.81 -28.21 -2.53
CA SER A 164 -6.96 -29.09 -2.59
C SER A 164 -7.14 -29.61 -4.02
N ASP A 165 -7.03 -30.93 -4.21
CA ASP A 165 -7.17 -31.58 -5.51
C ASP A 165 -8.59 -32.14 -5.66
N SER A 166 -9.03 -32.94 -4.69
CA SER A 166 -10.38 -33.50 -4.70
C SER A 166 -10.96 -33.67 -3.31
N TYR A 167 -12.29 -33.54 -3.22
CA TYR A 167 -13.04 -33.75 -1.98
C TYR A 167 -14.07 -34.86 -2.18
N ASN A 168 -13.94 -35.93 -1.39
CA ASN A 168 -14.94 -37.01 -1.34
C ASN A 168 -15.93 -36.72 -0.21
N TRP A 169 -17.13 -36.28 -0.59
CA TRP A 169 -18.20 -35.92 0.34
C TRP A 169 -18.78 -37.10 1.12
N GLU A 170 -18.70 -38.33 0.60
CA GLU A 170 -19.25 -39.52 1.27
C GLU A 170 -18.42 -39.92 2.50
N ASN A 171 -17.11 -39.66 2.46
CA ASN A 171 -16.16 -40.02 3.51
C ASN A 171 -15.50 -38.81 4.20
N ASN A 172 -15.85 -37.59 3.78
CA ASN A 172 -15.23 -36.34 4.25
C ASN A 172 -13.69 -36.37 4.14
N ILE A 173 -13.18 -36.87 3.01
CA ILE A 173 -11.74 -36.96 2.74
C ILE A 173 -11.36 -35.94 1.68
N GLU A 174 -10.47 -35.02 2.04
CA GLU A 174 -9.79 -34.12 1.13
C GLU A 174 -8.46 -34.75 0.70
N THR A 175 -8.27 -34.89 -0.62
CA THR A 175 -6.99 -35.27 -1.20
C THR A 175 -6.29 -33.99 -1.60
N ASN A 176 -5.10 -33.78 -1.04
CA ASN A 176 -4.29 -32.60 -1.32
C ASN A 176 -3.07 -33.00 -2.15
N ASP A 177 -2.86 -32.24 -3.21
CA ASP A 177 -1.59 -32.18 -3.88
C ASP A 177 -0.63 -31.24 -3.15
N HIS A 178 0.65 -31.27 -3.53
CA HIS A 178 1.61 -30.28 -3.05
C HIS A 178 2.68 -29.93 -4.06
N PHE A 179 3.29 -28.76 -3.85
CA PHE A 179 4.54 -28.34 -4.47
C PHE A 179 5.47 -27.77 -3.39
N PHE A 180 6.77 -27.69 -3.70
CA PHE A 180 7.76 -27.11 -2.81
C PHE A 180 7.97 -25.63 -3.15
N LEU A 181 8.15 -24.81 -2.12
CA LEU A 181 8.57 -23.42 -2.28
C LEU A 181 10.08 -23.34 -2.55
N PRO A 182 10.58 -22.40 -3.35
CA PRO A 182 12.00 -22.22 -3.59
C PRO A 182 12.69 -21.48 -2.43
N THR A 183 13.91 -21.90 -2.08
CA THR A 183 14.84 -21.10 -1.26
C THR A 183 15.59 -20.06 -2.11
N SER A 184 15.71 -20.32 -3.40
CA SER A 184 16.19 -19.34 -4.38
C SER A 184 15.63 -19.63 -5.77
N SER A 185 15.44 -18.60 -6.57
CA SER A 185 15.13 -18.70 -7.99
C SER A 185 15.92 -17.66 -8.77
N ASN A 186 16.48 -18.04 -9.91
CA ASN A 186 17.11 -17.13 -10.85
C ASN A 186 16.51 -17.35 -12.23
N ALA A 187 16.07 -16.27 -12.87
CA ALA A 187 15.64 -16.30 -14.25
C ALA A 187 16.37 -15.28 -15.10
N THR A 188 16.50 -15.59 -16.39
CA THR A 188 17.11 -14.72 -17.39
C THR A 188 16.19 -14.65 -18.60
N LEU A 189 15.81 -13.43 -18.96
CA LEU A 189 15.17 -13.11 -20.23
C LEU A 189 16.25 -12.75 -21.24
N LYS A 190 16.20 -13.40 -22.40
CA LYS A 190 17.02 -13.05 -23.57
C LYS A 190 16.14 -12.69 -24.75
N ILE A 191 16.54 -11.68 -25.51
CA ILE A 191 15.94 -11.28 -26.80
C ILE A 191 17.06 -11.29 -27.84
N ASP A 192 16.85 -11.97 -28.97
CA ASP A 192 17.87 -12.15 -30.01
C ASP A 192 19.20 -12.68 -29.44
N ASN A 193 19.09 -13.63 -28.49
CA ASN A 193 20.20 -14.22 -27.71
C ASN A 193 21.02 -13.25 -26.84
N LYS A 194 20.59 -11.99 -26.70
CA LYS A 194 21.19 -11.01 -25.78
C LYS A 194 20.37 -10.95 -24.50
N GLU A 195 21.05 -10.76 -23.38
CA GLU A 195 20.38 -10.56 -22.10
C GLU A 195 19.53 -9.27 -22.12
N ALA A 196 18.26 -9.42 -21.76
CA ALA A 196 17.29 -8.34 -21.68
C ALA A 196 16.85 -8.09 -20.23
N ALA A 197 16.73 -9.14 -19.41
CA ALA A 197 16.49 -9.00 -17.97
C ALA A 197 17.06 -10.17 -17.17
N ILE A 198 17.41 -9.90 -15.91
CA ILE A 198 17.75 -10.90 -14.89
C ILE A 198 16.78 -10.72 -13.73
N PHE A 199 16.32 -11.85 -13.20
CA PHE A 199 15.51 -11.96 -11.99
C PHE A 199 16.24 -12.85 -11.00
N SER A 200 16.30 -12.42 -9.74
CA SER A 200 16.84 -13.20 -8.64
C SER A 200 15.90 -13.09 -7.46
N GLN A 201 15.61 -14.22 -6.83
CA GLN A 201 14.77 -14.33 -5.66
C GLN A 201 15.48 -15.24 -4.66
N ALA A 202 15.43 -14.89 -3.39
CA ALA A 202 15.89 -15.74 -2.30
C ALA A 202 14.94 -15.63 -1.10
N ALA A 203 14.66 -16.76 -0.50
CA ALA A 203 13.75 -16.88 0.63
C ALA A 203 14.33 -17.83 1.68
N LYS A 204 14.17 -17.46 2.95
CA LYS A 204 14.38 -18.36 4.09
C LYS A 204 13.05 -18.52 4.81
N TYR A 205 12.67 -19.76 5.06
CA TYR A 205 11.43 -20.09 5.74
C TYR A 205 11.69 -20.47 7.19
N GLY A 206 10.73 -20.13 8.07
CA GLY A 206 10.66 -20.71 9.40
C GLY A 206 10.32 -22.20 9.32
N SER A 207 10.44 -22.93 10.42
CA SER A 207 10.16 -24.38 10.45
C SER A 207 8.71 -24.68 10.03
N LYS A 208 8.51 -25.06 8.76
CA LYS A 208 7.22 -25.41 8.12
C LYS A 208 6.23 -24.27 7.89
N ASN A 209 6.65 -23.01 7.95
CA ASN A 209 5.80 -21.87 7.59
C ASN A 209 5.97 -21.52 6.12
N GLU A 210 4.85 -21.34 5.40
CA GLU A 210 4.84 -20.92 3.99
C GLU A 210 5.27 -19.45 3.81
N VAL A 211 5.14 -18.64 4.87
CA VAL A 211 5.59 -17.25 4.88
C VAL A 211 7.09 -17.18 5.23
N PRO A 212 7.94 -16.62 4.36
CA PRO A 212 9.36 -16.51 4.63
C PRO A 212 9.66 -15.58 5.81
N VAL A 213 10.69 -15.90 6.59
CA VAL A 213 11.26 -15.04 7.64
C VAL A 213 12.28 -14.07 7.05
N GLU A 214 12.90 -14.40 5.93
CA GLU A 214 13.70 -13.48 5.12
C GLU A 214 13.34 -13.66 3.66
N PHE A 215 13.17 -12.55 2.95
CA PHE A 215 12.89 -12.52 1.53
C PHE A 215 13.75 -11.46 0.86
N SER A 216 14.21 -11.75 -0.35
CA SER A 216 14.81 -10.78 -1.25
C SER A 216 14.46 -11.08 -2.69
N TYR A 217 14.24 -10.04 -3.47
CA TYR A 217 13.99 -10.09 -4.89
C TYR A 217 14.73 -8.96 -5.59
N LYS A 218 15.29 -9.25 -6.75
CA LYS A 218 15.97 -8.30 -7.62
C LYS A 218 15.57 -8.57 -9.07
N MET A 219 15.18 -7.53 -9.78
CA MET A 219 15.01 -7.52 -11.22
C MET A 219 15.91 -6.44 -11.80
N SER A 220 16.75 -6.80 -12.77
CA SER A 220 17.54 -5.84 -13.55
C SER A 220 17.20 -5.99 -15.02
N VAL A 221 16.85 -4.90 -15.69
CA VAL A 221 16.62 -4.87 -17.14
C VAL A 221 17.78 -4.16 -17.84
N ASN A 222 18.10 -4.60 -19.05
CA ASN A 222 19.23 -4.11 -19.83
C ASN A 222 19.16 -2.61 -20.16
N ASP A 223 17.95 -2.02 -20.13
CA ASP A 223 17.73 -0.58 -20.36
C ASP A 223 18.08 0.29 -19.14
N GLY A 224 18.61 -0.30 -18.07
CA GLY A 224 19.19 0.41 -16.93
C GLY A 224 18.32 0.43 -15.67
N TYR A 225 17.09 -0.08 -15.71
CA TYR A 225 16.27 -0.17 -14.50
C TYR A 225 16.69 -1.35 -13.62
N THR A 226 16.64 -1.15 -12.31
CA THR A 226 16.74 -2.23 -11.33
C THR A 226 15.71 -2.02 -10.24
N TRP A 227 14.93 -3.05 -9.96
CA TRP A 227 14.01 -3.11 -8.83
C TRP A 227 14.54 -4.12 -7.82
N GLU A 228 14.64 -3.73 -6.57
CA GLU A 228 15.05 -4.57 -5.45
C GLU A 228 14.00 -4.48 -4.35
N MET A 229 13.66 -5.60 -3.75
CA MET A 229 12.87 -5.63 -2.52
C MET A 229 13.45 -6.67 -1.57
N SER A 230 13.34 -6.41 -0.28
CA SER A 230 13.74 -7.34 0.77
C SER A 230 12.87 -7.15 2.00
N GLY A 231 12.75 -8.20 2.80
CA GLY A 231 12.05 -8.15 4.06
C GLY A 231 12.62 -9.16 5.03
N GLN A 232 12.54 -8.83 6.32
CA GLN A 232 12.96 -9.71 7.39
C GLN A 232 11.97 -9.61 8.54
N LYS A 233 11.48 -10.76 8.99
CA LYS A 233 10.66 -10.90 10.21
C LYS A 233 11.57 -11.26 11.38
N ASN A 234 11.66 -10.35 12.35
CA ASN A 234 12.35 -10.54 13.63
C ASN A 234 11.53 -9.84 14.74
N VAL A 235 12.12 -9.64 15.93
CA VAL A 235 11.54 -8.76 16.98
C VAL A 235 11.17 -7.39 16.40
N GLU A 236 12.01 -6.87 15.51
CA GLU A 236 11.67 -5.77 14.62
C GLU A 236 11.57 -6.31 13.19
N THR A 237 10.39 -6.24 12.61
CA THR A 237 10.18 -6.58 11.20
C THR A 237 10.66 -5.41 10.35
N SER A 238 11.38 -5.70 9.27
CA SER A 238 11.84 -4.69 8.32
C SER A 238 11.44 -5.04 6.89
N ALA A 239 11.24 -4.03 6.08
CA ALA A 239 11.01 -4.15 4.65
C ALA A 239 11.73 -3.01 3.92
N ASN A 240 12.46 -3.35 2.86
CA ASN A 240 13.16 -2.38 2.04
C ASN A 240 12.78 -2.61 0.58
N ALA A 241 12.60 -1.54 -0.18
CA ALA A 241 12.45 -1.62 -1.63
C ALA A 241 13.19 -0.46 -2.31
N SER A 242 13.73 -0.69 -3.50
CA SER A 242 14.34 0.36 -4.30
C SER A 242 14.10 0.14 -5.78
N LEU A 243 13.64 1.19 -6.46
CA LEU A 243 13.66 1.29 -7.91
C LEU A 243 14.80 2.20 -8.29
N THR A 244 15.67 1.79 -9.20
CA THR A 244 16.78 2.61 -9.71
C THR A 244 16.79 2.64 -11.24
N PHE A 245 17.39 3.67 -11.82
CA PHE A 245 17.67 3.78 -13.26
C PHE A 245 19.11 4.26 -13.46
N ASN A 246 19.92 3.44 -14.14
CA ASN A 246 21.36 3.67 -14.32
C ASN A 246 22.09 3.96 -12.99
N GLY A 247 21.72 3.22 -11.94
CA GLY A 247 22.28 3.37 -10.59
C GLY A 247 21.75 4.57 -9.79
N LYS A 248 20.90 5.43 -10.36
CA LYS A 248 20.25 6.53 -9.64
C LYS A 248 19.00 6.02 -8.94
N ASN A 249 18.85 6.30 -7.65
CA ASN A 249 17.69 5.90 -6.86
C ASN A 249 16.44 6.62 -7.34
N LEU A 250 15.44 5.94 -7.88
CA LEU A 250 14.18 6.59 -8.24
C LEU A 250 13.24 6.70 -7.04
N ILE A 251 13.09 5.59 -6.34
CA ILE A 251 12.25 5.41 -5.17
C ILE A 251 13.01 4.48 -4.23
N LYS A 252 13.13 4.84 -2.96
CA LYS A 252 13.64 3.96 -1.91
C LYS A 252 12.67 3.96 -0.75
N PHE A 253 12.22 2.78 -0.36
CA PHE A 253 11.34 2.56 0.76
C PHE A 253 12.12 1.77 1.81
N ASN A 254 12.06 2.22 3.07
CA ASN A 254 12.52 1.45 4.21
C ASN A 254 11.43 1.55 5.26
N ALA A 255 10.97 0.40 5.76
CA ALA A 255 10.03 0.33 6.85
C ALA A 255 10.53 -0.60 7.95
N GLY A 256 10.14 -0.26 9.16
CA GLY A 256 10.38 -1.00 10.38
C GLY A 256 9.07 -1.09 11.18
N SER A 257 8.86 -2.19 11.88
CA SER A 257 7.72 -2.36 12.76
C SER A 257 8.05 -3.27 13.92
N THR A 258 7.58 -2.91 15.12
CA THR A 258 7.61 -3.81 16.30
C THR A 258 6.28 -4.54 16.49
N ALA A 259 5.34 -4.42 15.55
CA ALA A 259 4.07 -5.12 15.60
C ALA A 259 4.25 -6.62 15.34
N ASP A 260 3.43 -7.44 15.98
CA ASP A 260 3.37 -8.88 15.69
C ASP A 260 2.49 -9.10 14.45
N ILE A 261 3.14 -9.06 13.28
CA ILE A 261 2.46 -9.14 11.98
C ILE A 261 1.75 -10.48 11.80
N ASP A 262 2.35 -11.57 12.27
CA ASP A 262 1.74 -12.90 12.10
C ASP A 262 0.45 -12.99 12.93
N ALA A 263 0.46 -12.49 14.17
CA ALA A 263 -0.73 -12.43 15.00
C ALA A 263 -1.81 -11.46 14.45
N LEU A 264 -1.41 -10.30 13.90
CA LEU A 264 -2.32 -9.35 13.26
C LEU A 264 -3.07 -9.91 12.05
N ILE A 265 -2.52 -10.94 11.39
CA ILE A 265 -3.17 -11.58 10.24
C ILE A 265 -4.17 -12.65 10.69
N THR A 266 -3.90 -13.32 11.81
CA THR A 266 -4.64 -14.52 12.23
C THR A 266 -5.66 -14.31 13.34
N ASP A 267 -5.54 -13.24 14.12
CA ASP A 267 -6.40 -12.95 15.27
C ASP A 267 -7.43 -11.86 14.94
N GLU A 268 -8.63 -11.95 15.53
CA GLU A 268 -9.66 -10.91 15.43
C GLU A 268 -9.40 -9.76 16.41
N GLU A 269 -8.74 -10.02 17.56
CA GLU A 269 -8.41 -9.01 18.57
C GLU A 269 -7.06 -8.33 18.25
N LEU A 270 -7.08 -7.42 17.29
CA LEU A 270 -5.88 -6.82 16.69
C LEU A 270 -5.12 -5.83 17.59
N THR A 271 -5.75 -5.27 18.62
CA THR A 271 -5.22 -4.12 19.37
C THR A 271 -3.97 -4.47 20.18
N GLN A 272 -3.86 -5.69 20.70
CA GLN A 272 -2.74 -6.15 21.53
C GLN A 272 -1.44 -6.40 20.74
N TYR A 273 -1.55 -6.62 19.43
CA TYR A 273 -0.42 -6.93 18.54
C TYR A 273 0.14 -5.70 17.83
N ARG A 274 -0.45 -4.52 18.09
CA ARG A 274 0.05 -3.24 17.57
C ARG A 274 1.37 -2.90 18.24
N GLY A 275 2.29 -2.37 17.45
CA GLY A 275 3.57 -1.86 17.90
C GLY A 275 3.80 -0.44 17.40
N THR A 276 5.07 -0.15 17.13
CA THR A 276 5.48 1.02 16.37
C THR A 276 5.52 0.67 14.88
N ALA A 277 5.34 1.68 14.03
CA ALA A 277 5.57 1.58 12.59
C ALA A 277 6.38 2.80 12.15
N ASN A 278 7.53 2.52 11.56
CA ASN A 278 8.48 3.51 11.07
C ASN A 278 8.66 3.34 9.57
N GLY A 279 8.71 4.44 8.85
CA GLY A 279 8.81 4.44 7.39
C GLY A 279 9.63 5.61 6.89
N LEU A 280 10.42 5.34 5.85
CA LEU A 280 11.21 6.33 5.16
C LEU A 280 11.06 6.06 3.66
N VAL A 281 10.31 6.93 2.99
CA VAL A 281 10.13 6.90 1.53
C VAL A 281 10.96 8.02 0.94
N GLN A 282 12.06 7.67 0.28
CA GLN A 282 12.87 8.60 -0.49
C GLN A 282 12.34 8.65 -1.92
N LEU A 283 12.00 9.86 -2.33
CA LEU A 283 11.61 10.19 -3.68
C LEU A 283 12.86 10.83 -4.28
N MET A 284 13.64 9.97 -4.90
CA MET A 284 15.03 10.25 -5.24
C MET A 284 15.91 10.76 -4.11
N ASP A 285 16.85 11.63 -4.42
CA ASP A 285 17.71 12.30 -3.48
C ASP A 285 17.13 13.63 -2.98
N ASN A 286 15.91 14.03 -3.42
CA ASN A 286 15.37 15.35 -3.13
C ASN A 286 14.35 15.38 -2.00
N PHE A 287 13.45 14.40 -1.93
CA PHE A 287 12.41 14.38 -0.89
C PHE A 287 12.42 13.09 -0.10
N VAL A 288 12.08 13.23 1.18
CA VAL A 288 11.84 12.12 2.08
C VAL A 288 10.51 12.32 2.76
N ILE A 289 9.65 11.31 2.67
CA ILE A 289 8.46 11.18 3.51
C ILE A 289 8.87 10.31 4.69
N VAL A 290 8.76 10.87 5.89
CA VAL A 290 9.00 10.18 7.15
C VAL A 290 7.66 9.79 7.75
N ALA A 291 7.56 8.54 8.17
CA ALA A 291 6.51 8.03 9.03
C ALA A 291 7.13 7.55 10.36
N ASP A 292 6.65 8.09 11.46
CA ASP A 292 7.00 7.67 12.82
C ASP A 292 5.71 7.54 13.63
N MET A 293 5.26 6.30 13.82
CA MET A 293 3.95 5.98 14.37
C MET A 293 4.07 5.08 15.59
N ASP A 294 3.39 5.45 16.67
CA ASP A 294 3.18 4.61 17.85
C ASP A 294 1.72 4.14 17.90
N LEU A 295 1.44 3.05 17.18
CA LEU A 295 0.09 2.50 17.04
C LEU A 295 -0.40 1.85 18.34
N ALA A 296 0.52 1.37 19.17
CA ALA A 296 0.21 0.80 20.48
C ALA A 296 -0.27 1.87 21.47
N THR A 297 0.41 3.03 21.51
CA THR A 297 -0.03 4.16 22.35
C THR A 297 -1.30 4.80 21.81
N ALA A 298 -1.44 4.95 20.49
CA ALA A 298 -2.68 5.43 19.89
C ALA A 298 -3.89 4.57 20.30
N ALA A 299 -3.76 3.23 20.24
CA ALA A 299 -4.82 2.32 20.67
C ALA A 299 -5.16 2.44 22.17
N LYS A 300 -4.15 2.69 23.02
CA LYS A 300 -4.37 2.93 24.46
C LYS A 300 -5.08 4.25 24.72
N ASP A 301 -4.72 5.30 23.98
CA ASP A 301 -5.37 6.61 24.06
C ASP A 301 -6.86 6.49 23.63
N ASP A 302 -7.15 5.74 22.56
CA ASP A 302 -8.52 5.48 22.09
C ASP A 302 -9.35 4.69 23.13
N ALA A 303 -8.79 3.61 23.69
CA ALA A 303 -9.45 2.83 24.73
C ALA A 303 -9.67 3.63 26.04
N ALA A 304 -8.79 4.58 26.34
CA ALA A 304 -8.96 5.50 27.47
C ALA A 304 -10.04 6.55 27.17
N LEU A 305 -10.14 7.02 25.92
CA LEU A 305 -11.19 7.93 25.48
C LEU A 305 -12.57 7.27 25.61
N GLU A 306 -12.75 6.05 25.09
CA GLU A 306 -14.03 5.32 25.16
C GLU A 306 -14.51 5.14 26.61
N LYS A 307 -13.59 4.88 27.55
CA LYS A 307 -13.91 4.73 28.97
C LYS A 307 -14.24 6.05 29.66
N SER A 308 -13.63 7.16 29.25
CA SER A 308 -13.73 8.46 29.93
C SER A 308 -14.81 9.36 29.36
N LEU A 309 -15.12 9.23 28.07
CA LEU A 309 -16.11 10.01 27.36
C LEU A 309 -17.35 9.14 27.10
N VAL A 310 -18.29 9.18 28.04
CA VAL A 310 -19.54 8.41 27.94
C VAL A 310 -20.54 9.14 27.05
N HIS A 311 -21.07 8.45 26.04
CA HIS A 311 -22.13 8.98 25.19
C HIS A 311 -23.37 9.34 26.04
N PRO A 312 -24.00 10.52 25.84
CA PRO A 312 -25.20 10.87 26.58
C PRO A 312 -26.28 9.80 26.36
N LYS A 313 -26.98 9.44 27.44
CA LYS A 313 -28.08 8.48 27.36
C LYS A 313 -29.31 9.18 26.78
N TYR A 314 -29.90 8.58 25.75
CA TYR A 314 -31.13 9.07 25.15
C TYR A 314 -32.27 9.16 26.19
N PRO A 315 -33.03 10.26 26.26
CA PRO A 315 -34.10 10.42 27.26
C PRO A 315 -35.21 9.37 27.11
N ASN A 316 -35.83 8.99 28.23
CA ASN A 316 -36.95 8.05 28.21
C ASN A 316 -38.23 8.75 27.72
N TYR A 317 -38.82 8.26 26.62
CA TYR A 317 -40.09 8.72 26.07
C TYR A 317 -41.30 8.52 26.99
N GLU A 318 -41.15 7.75 28.07
CA GLU A 318 -42.19 7.54 29.06
C GLU A 318 -42.10 8.50 30.25
N ASP A 319 -41.00 9.26 30.38
CA ASP A 319 -40.79 10.20 31.49
C ASP A 319 -41.28 11.61 31.12
N PRO A 320 -42.33 12.16 31.78
CA PRO A 320 -42.80 13.53 31.53
C PRO A 320 -41.75 14.62 31.85
N LYS A 321 -40.67 14.27 32.54
CA LYS A 321 -39.56 15.17 32.88
C LYS A 321 -38.33 14.99 31.98
N ALA A 322 -38.42 14.17 30.94
CA ALA A 322 -37.34 14.01 29.96
C ALA A 322 -36.94 15.36 29.34
N ASP A 323 -35.63 15.64 29.27
CA ASP A 323 -35.10 16.87 28.69
C ASP A 323 -34.32 16.57 27.40
N TYR A 324 -35.04 16.57 26.29
CA TYR A 324 -34.48 16.35 24.96
C TYR A 324 -33.51 17.45 24.53
N LYS A 325 -33.74 18.70 24.98
CA LYS A 325 -32.83 19.80 24.66
C LYS A 325 -31.50 19.65 25.40
N ALA A 326 -31.54 19.24 26.67
CA ALA A 326 -30.32 18.92 27.42
C ALA A 326 -29.58 17.71 26.82
N TYR A 327 -30.30 16.69 26.34
CA TYR A 327 -29.68 15.57 25.63
C TYR A 327 -28.91 16.03 24.39
N TYR A 328 -29.55 16.74 23.46
CA TYR A 328 -28.86 17.19 22.23
C TYR A 328 -27.75 18.21 22.51
N THR A 329 -27.87 18.99 23.58
CA THR A 329 -26.77 19.87 24.05
C THR A 329 -25.58 19.04 24.54
N ALA A 330 -25.82 17.97 25.29
CA ALA A 330 -24.78 17.05 25.75
C ALA A 330 -24.18 16.24 24.59
N GLU A 331 -24.98 15.87 23.59
CA GLU A 331 -24.54 15.15 22.38
C GLU A 331 -23.60 16.01 21.53
N ASN A 332 -23.93 17.29 21.29
CA ASN A 332 -23.02 18.22 20.61
C ASN A 332 -21.68 18.36 21.35
N ALA A 333 -21.73 18.48 22.68
CA ALA A 333 -20.53 18.57 23.51
C ALA A 333 -19.71 17.26 23.52
N TYR A 334 -20.39 16.11 23.45
CA TYR A 334 -19.76 14.80 23.30
C TYR A 334 -19.04 14.70 21.94
N ASN A 335 -19.73 15.01 20.84
CA ASN A 335 -19.19 14.92 19.48
C ASN A 335 -17.93 15.79 19.32
N GLU A 336 -17.98 17.03 19.82
CA GLU A 336 -16.83 17.94 19.79
C GLU A 336 -15.64 17.38 20.58
N LYS A 337 -15.88 16.92 21.82
CA LYS A 337 -14.81 16.38 22.68
C LYS A 337 -14.22 15.09 22.12
N HIS A 338 -15.05 14.22 21.56
CA HIS A 338 -14.61 12.99 20.92
C HIS A 338 -13.65 13.31 19.78
N SER A 339 -14.06 14.20 18.87
CA SER A 339 -13.25 14.62 17.73
C SER A 339 -11.94 15.29 18.14
N GLN A 340 -11.98 16.20 19.13
CA GLN A 340 -10.79 16.86 19.68
C GLN A 340 -9.80 15.87 20.33
N ALA A 341 -10.31 14.84 21.02
CA ALA A 341 -9.49 13.82 21.63
C ALA A 341 -8.83 12.90 20.58
N THR A 342 -9.58 12.48 19.55
CA THR A 342 -9.04 11.72 18.41
C THR A 342 -7.91 12.50 17.73
N VAL A 343 -8.13 13.78 17.43
CA VAL A 343 -7.12 14.67 16.85
C VAL A 343 -5.88 14.81 17.73
N THR A 344 -6.07 14.86 19.05
CA THR A 344 -4.96 14.94 20.01
C THR A 344 -4.14 13.64 20.01
N SER A 345 -4.81 12.48 20.00
CA SER A 345 -4.17 11.16 19.90
C SER A 345 -3.37 11.04 18.59
N PHE A 346 -3.98 11.41 17.45
CA PHE A 346 -3.30 11.39 16.16
C PHE A 346 -2.03 12.26 16.16
N ASN A 347 -2.15 13.54 16.52
CA ASN A 347 -1.03 14.48 16.49
C ASN A 347 0.11 14.13 17.47
N LYS A 348 -0.21 13.35 18.52
CA LYS A 348 0.76 12.86 19.50
C LYS A 348 1.50 11.61 18.99
N ASN A 349 0.77 10.67 18.40
CA ASN A 349 1.24 9.32 18.13
C ASN A 349 1.60 9.06 16.66
N MET A 350 1.15 9.92 15.73
CA MET A 350 1.43 9.82 14.30
C MET A 350 2.23 11.04 13.85
N LYS A 351 3.47 10.82 13.43
CA LYS A 351 4.28 11.85 12.78
C LYS A 351 4.50 11.47 11.32
N LEU A 352 3.95 12.31 10.45
CA LEU A 352 4.16 12.21 9.01
C LEU A 352 4.78 13.52 8.55
N ILE A 353 5.98 13.46 8.01
CA ILE A 353 6.77 14.66 7.69
C ILE A 353 7.26 14.56 6.26
N LEU A 354 7.05 15.63 5.50
CA LEU A 354 7.68 15.81 4.20
C LEU A 354 8.95 16.65 4.38
N VAL A 355 10.07 16.17 3.86
CA VAL A 355 11.39 16.76 4.03
C VAL A 355 12.06 16.92 2.68
N SER A 356 12.74 18.05 2.45
CA SER A 356 13.67 18.21 1.35
C SER A 356 15.06 17.75 1.81
N LYS A 357 15.44 16.54 1.36
CA LYS A 357 16.74 15.93 1.64
C LYS A 357 17.88 16.77 1.08
N LYS A 358 17.72 17.31 -0.14
CA LYS A 358 18.67 18.22 -0.79
C LYS A 358 18.94 19.50 0.00
N ASP A 359 17.90 20.08 0.60
CA ASP A 359 18.04 21.33 1.35
C ASP A 359 18.33 21.07 2.84
N GLY A 360 18.19 19.82 3.30
CA GLY A 360 18.27 19.47 4.73
C GLY A 360 17.19 20.14 5.57
N THR A 361 16.00 20.38 5.01
CA THR A 361 14.90 21.10 5.66
C THR A 361 13.58 20.35 5.63
N LYS A 362 12.78 20.49 6.70
CA LYS A 362 11.38 20.06 6.74
C LYS A 362 10.51 20.99 5.92
N ILE A 363 9.64 20.41 5.09
CA ILE A 363 8.67 21.16 4.28
C ILE A 363 7.40 21.36 5.09
N ALA A 364 6.79 20.26 5.52
CA ALA A 364 5.57 20.29 6.30
C ALA A 364 5.42 19.03 7.15
N ASP A 365 4.72 19.17 8.28
CA ASP A 365 4.19 18.04 9.05
C ASP A 365 2.71 17.89 8.72
N ILE A 366 2.22 16.64 8.68
CA ILE A 366 0.78 16.39 8.67
C ILE A 366 0.26 16.47 10.10
N VAL A 367 -0.76 17.29 10.30
CA VAL A 367 -1.49 17.40 11.56
C VAL A 367 -2.99 17.23 11.30
N GLN A 368 -3.72 16.72 12.28
CA GLN A 368 -5.18 16.63 12.22
C GLN A 368 -5.82 17.81 12.94
N ARG A 369 -7.02 18.21 12.50
CA ARG A 369 -7.86 19.24 13.11
C ARG A 369 -9.30 18.77 13.19
N SER A 370 -9.97 19.08 14.30
CA SER A 370 -11.41 18.86 14.46
C SER A 370 -12.14 20.05 13.84
N LYS A 371 -13.05 19.77 12.91
CA LYS A 371 -13.82 20.77 12.18
C LYS A 371 -15.31 20.44 12.26
N LYS A 372 -16.15 21.47 12.20
CA LYS A 372 -17.60 21.27 12.13
C LYS A 372 -17.90 20.58 10.81
N GLY A 373 -18.39 19.35 10.92
CA GLY A 373 -18.81 18.55 9.80
C GLY A 373 -20.30 18.70 9.54
N TYR A 374 -20.92 17.57 9.16
CA TYR A 374 -22.36 17.49 8.96
C TYR A 374 -23.16 17.91 10.20
N SER A 375 -24.24 18.65 9.95
CA SER A 375 -25.23 19.01 10.98
C SER A 375 -26.63 18.73 10.48
N TYR A 376 -27.55 18.41 11.40
CA TYR A 376 -28.97 18.25 11.09
C TYR A 376 -29.86 18.91 12.14
N ASP A 377 -31.06 19.28 11.71
CA ASP A 377 -32.11 19.79 12.58
C ASP A 377 -32.86 18.64 13.25
N ALA A 378 -32.79 18.56 14.57
CA ALA A 378 -33.61 17.69 15.40
C ALA A 378 -34.85 18.45 15.85
N ASN A 379 -36.04 17.93 15.52
CA ASN A 379 -37.28 18.43 16.07
C ASN A 379 -37.39 17.99 17.53
N LEU A 380 -37.53 18.94 18.45
CA LEU A 380 -37.71 18.65 19.86
C LEU A 380 -39.18 18.22 20.09
N PRO A 381 -39.43 17.07 20.74
CA PRO A 381 -40.79 16.69 21.10
C PRO A 381 -41.34 17.59 22.21
N VAL A 382 -42.66 17.66 22.33
CA VAL A 382 -43.37 18.30 23.46
C VAL A 382 -44.19 17.27 24.23
N TRP A 383 -44.24 17.43 25.55
CA TRP A 383 -45.12 16.58 26.37
C TRP A 383 -46.57 17.02 26.20
N VAL A 384 -47.39 16.14 25.66
CA VAL A 384 -48.84 16.33 25.52
C VAL A 384 -49.53 15.54 26.61
N THR A 385 -50.26 16.24 27.47
CA THR A 385 -51.04 15.62 28.55
C THR A 385 -52.21 14.83 27.96
N ASP A 386 -52.31 13.55 28.29
CA ASP A 386 -53.38 12.66 27.82
C ASP A 386 -53.64 11.58 28.88
N ASN A 387 -54.88 11.55 29.38
CA ASN A 387 -55.33 10.64 30.43
C ASN A 387 -55.48 9.18 29.97
N TYR A 388 -55.38 8.90 28.67
CA TYR A 388 -55.34 7.55 28.13
C TYR A 388 -54.04 6.81 28.49
N TYR A 389 -52.94 7.54 28.69
CA TYR A 389 -51.63 6.96 28.97
C TYR A 389 -51.35 6.88 30.46
N ALA A 390 -50.75 5.76 30.89
CA ALA A 390 -50.48 5.48 32.30
C ALA A 390 -49.61 6.54 32.99
N ASN A 391 -48.79 7.27 32.23
CA ASN A 391 -47.89 8.31 32.73
C ASN A 391 -48.47 9.73 32.60
N GLY A 392 -49.76 9.86 32.24
CA GLY A 392 -50.47 11.14 32.14
C GLY A 392 -50.21 11.93 30.85
N GLY A 393 -49.59 11.32 29.85
CA GLY A 393 -49.32 11.94 28.55
C GLY A 393 -48.32 11.18 27.69
N ILE A 394 -47.93 11.79 26.56
CA ILE A 394 -46.92 11.31 25.62
C ILE A 394 -46.04 12.45 25.10
N TRP A 395 -44.80 12.14 24.72
CA TRP A 395 -43.97 13.05 23.94
C TRP A 395 -44.38 12.99 22.46
N ALA A 396 -44.88 14.11 21.93
CA ALA A 396 -45.33 14.24 20.55
C ALA A 396 -44.34 15.08 19.73
N ASN A 397 -44.04 14.62 18.51
CA ASN A 397 -43.30 15.37 17.50
C ASN A 397 -44.29 16.11 16.58
N ASP A 398 -45.07 17.03 17.14
CA ASP A 398 -46.12 17.79 16.43
C ASP A 398 -45.61 19.12 15.83
N GLY A 399 -44.31 19.40 15.96
CA GLY A 399 -43.66 20.63 15.49
C GLY A 399 -43.71 21.80 16.48
N ALA A 400 -44.33 21.64 17.66
CA ALA A 400 -44.44 22.71 18.65
C ALA A 400 -43.19 22.88 19.53
N GLY A 401 -42.29 21.89 19.60
CA GLY A 401 -41.12 21.92 20.50
C GLY A 401 -39.90 22.70 19.98
N GLY A 402 -39.97 23.19 18.73
CA GLY A 402 -38.88 23.91 18.08
C GLY A 402 -37.80 22.98 17.47
N SER A 403 -36.84 23.57 16.77
CA SER A 403 -35.69 22.88 16.18
C SER A 403 -34.43 23.04 17.02
N PHE A 404 -33.58 22.01 17.05
CA PHE A 404 -32.25 22.04 17.64
C PHE A 404 -31.23 21.52 16.63
N ILE A 405 -30.12 22.24 16.42
CA ILE A 405 -29.06 21.79 15.50
C ILE A 405 -28.14 20.81 16.23
N VAL A 406 -28.15 19.56 15.77
CA VAL A 406 -27.15 18.56 16.16
C VAL A 406 -25.94 18.71 15.25
N GLN A 407 -24.77 18.88 15.84
CA GLN A 407 -23.50 19.12 15.15
C GLN A 407 -22.58 17.91 15.33
N ASN A 408 -22.14 17.36 14.20
CA ASN A 408 -21.03 16.40 14.17
C ASN A 408 -19.73 17.11 13.79
N TYR A 409 -18.61 16.46 14.05
CA TYR A 409 -17.29 16.98 13.75
C TYR A 409 -16.54 15.97 12.88
N ASP A 410 -15.77 16.48 11.95
CA ASP A 410 -14.89 15.71 11.08
C ASP A 410 -13.43 15.96 11.51
N GLU A 411 -12.59 14.93 11.41
CA GLU A 411 -11.15 15.06 11.67
C GLU A 411 -10.34 15.15 10.37
N GLU A 412 -10.05 16.37 9.95
CA GLU A 412 -9.38 16.69 8.68
C GLU A 412 -7.85 16.77 8.81
N LEU A 413 -7.14 16.40 7.75
CA LEU A 413 -5.68 16.48 7.66
C LEU A 413 -5.22 17.83 7.09
N TYR A 414 -4.21 18.43 7.72
CA TYR A 414 -3.60 19.71 7.37
C TYR A 414 -2.08 19.54 7.20
N LEU A 415 -1.51 20.28 6.25
CA LEU A 415 -0.08 20.50 6.14
C LEU A 415 0.29 21.72 6.99
N LYS A 416 1.16 21.51 7.98
CA LYS A 416 1.71 22.56 8.83
C LYS A 416 3.12 22.92 8.41
N PHE A 417 3.33 24.18 8.04
CA PHE A 417 4.61 24.73 7.58
C PHE A 417 5.38 25.47 8.70
N GLY A 418 6.64 25.83 8.44
CA GLY A 418 7.53 26.44 9.42
C GLY A 418 7.10 27.83 9.92
N ASP A 419 6.34 28.57 9.11
CA ASP A 419 5.73 29.85 9.46
C ASP A 419 4.43 29.69 10.27
N SER A 420 4.09 28.45 10.67
CA SER A 420 2.84 28.06 11.31
C SER A 420 1.59 28.17 10.43
N THR A 421 1.76 28.42 9.13
CA THR A 421 0.66 28.28 8.17
C THR A 421 0.18 26.84 8.16
N GLU A 422 -1.14 26.66 8.22
CA GLU A 422 -1.80 25.36 8.10
C GLU A 422 -2.75 25.41 6.91
N VAL A 423 -2.55 24.51 5.96
CA VAL A 423 -3.41 24.37 4.77
C VAL A 423 -4.02 22.99 4.79
N GLU A 424 -5.33 22.89 4.61
CA GLU A 424 -6.00 21.60 4.47
C GLU A 424 -5.33 20.80 3.34
N MET A 425 -4.96 19.56 3.61
CA MET A 425 -4.17 18.75 2.69
C MET A 425 -4.90 18.54 1.36
N SER A 426 -6.22 18.31 1.41
CA SER A 426 -7.05 18.15 0.21
C SER A 426 -7.01 19.42 -0.66
N ALA A 427 -7.15 20.59 -0.05
CA ALA A 427 -7.12 21.87 -0.74
C ALA A 427 -5.72 22.16 -1.34
N TYR A 428 -4.65 21.86 -0.61
CA TYR A 428 -3.28 22.11 -1.07
C TYR A 428 -2.94 21.36 -2.36
N PHE A 429 -3.35 20.08 -2.46
CA PHE A 429 -3.10 19.23 -3.63
C PHE A 429 -4.18 19.32 -4.72
N SER A 430 -5.32 19.98 -4.46
CA SER A 430 -6.43 20.08 -5.42
C SER A 430 -6.17 20.90 -6.70
N LYS A 431 -5.09 21.68 -6.74
CA LYS A 431 -4.73 22.58 -7.84
C LYS A 431 -3.23 22.59 -8.05
N GLY A 432 -2.74 23.20 -9.12
CA GLY A 432 -1.30 23.48 -9.38
C GLY A 432 -0.43 22.23 -9.54
N PHE A 433 -1.03 21.08 -9.82
CA PHE A 433 -0.37 19.85 -10.25
C PHE A 433 -0.98 19.31 -11.55
N GLU A 434 -1.83 20.08 -12.24
CA GLU A 434 -2.61 19.63 -13.40
C GLU A 434 -1.71 19.21 -14.57
N ASN A 435 -0.57 19.89 -14.75
CA ASN A 435 0.40 19.52 -15.78
C ASN A 435 1.09 18.19 -15.46
N PHE A 436 1.47 17.98 -14.19
CA PHE A 436 2.04 16.72 -13.75
C PHE A 436 1.01 15.58 -13.88
N GLU A 437 -0.23 15.80 -13.42
CA GLU A 437 -1.34 14.85 -13.53
C GLU A 437 -1.57 14.42 -14.98
N ALA A 438 -1.66 15.38 -15.91
CA ALA A 438 -1.85 15.07 -17.33
C ALA A 438 -0.71 14.23 -17.92
N LYS A 439 0.54 14.54 -17.58
CA LYS A 439 1.70 13.73 -18.03
C LYS A 439 1.71 12.35 -17.38
N PHE A 440 1.33 12.25 -16.11
CA PHE A 440 1.29 10.98 -15.40
C PHE A 440 0.19 10.07 -15.96
N GLU A 441 -0.97 10.62 -16.29
CA GLU A 441 -2.00 9.90 -17.03
C GLU A 441 -1.52 9.42 -18.40
N GLU A 442 -0.80 10.25 -19.15
CA GLU A 442 -0.21 9.87 -20.45
C GLU A 442 0.83 8.74 -20.28
N PHE A 443 1.60 8.79 -19.19
CA PHE A 443 2.50 7.71 -18.82
C PHE A 443 1.76 6.40 -18.58
N ILE A 444 0.71 6.39 -17.74
CA ILE A 444 -0.09 5.20 -17.46
C ILE A 444 -0.74 4.66 -18.74
N LYS A 445 -1.35 5.54 -19.55
CA LYS A 445 -2.03 5.17 -20.80
C LYS A 445 -1.13 4.44 -21.79
N ALA A 446 0.19 4.65 -21.73
CA ALA A 446 1.13 3.92 -22.60
C ALA A 446 1.21 2.42 -22.30
N PHE A 447 0.92 2.00 -21.07
CA PHE A 447 0.87 0.59 -20.65
C PHE A 447 -0.55 0.01 -20.69
N GLU A 448 -1.55 0.86 -20.87
CA GLU A 448 -2.93 0.43 -21.09
C GLU A 448 -3.14 0.05 -22.56
N THR A 449 -2.61 -1.10 -22.99
CA THR A 449 -2.94 -1.64 -24.31
C THR A 449 -4.43 -2.07 -24.38
N LYS A 450 -5.06 -1.77 -25.52
CA LYS A 450 -6.40 -2.23 -25.92
C LYS A 450 -6.42 -3.70 -26.35
#